data_AF-A0A139DCJ1-F1
#
_entry.id   AF-A0A139DCJ1-F1
#
_cell.length_a   1.000
_cell.length_b   1.000
_cell.length_c   1.000
_cell.angle_alpha   90.00
_cell.angle_beta   90.00
_cell.angle_gamma   90.00
#
_symmetry.space_group_name_H-M   'P 1'
#
loop_
_entity.id
_entity.type
_entity.pdbx_description
1 polymer ?
#
loop_
_entity_poly.entity_id
_entity_poly.type
_entity_poly.pdbx_seq_one_letter_code
_entity_poly.pdbx_strand_id
1 'polypeptide(L)'
;GSPDNPHLLHNHRREDLVYTGTHDNDTTLGWYLSLDDHTRHYLHRYLRISDGCLQEMPWPIIQAALESVSALAITPMQDLLGLGSDARFNTPGTPENNWLWRLSDDAQSLADVARIRELLKLYGRCSNFDQ
;
A
#
# COMPACT_ATOMS: atom_id res chain seq x y z
N GLY A 1 -7.94 16.05 -5.23
CA GLY A 1 -6.93 16.16 -6.30
C GLY A 1 -7.61 16.30 -7.65
N SER A 2 -6.85 16.62 -8.71
CA SER A 2 -7.36 16.61 -10.08
C SER A 2 -7.61 15.16 -10.57
N PRO A 3 -8.67 14.89 -11.36
CA PRO A 3 -8.87 13.57 -11.99
C PRO A 3 -7.70 13.18 -12.90
N ASP A 4 -6.93 14.13 -13.43
CA ASP A 4 -5.78 13.85 -14.30
C ASP A 4 -4.49 13.47 -13.54
N ASN A 5 -4.57 13.26 -12.22
CA ASN A 5 -3.41 12.83 -11.44
C ASN A 5 -2.94 11.45 -11.93
N PRO A 6 -1.69 11.31 -12.42
CA PRO A 6 -1.19 10.05 -12.98
C PRO A 6 -1.11 8.91 -11.96
N HIS A 7 -1.16 9.21 -10.66
CA HIS A 7 -1.15 8.21 -9.58
C HIS A 7 -2.53 7.61 -9.26
N LEU A 8 -3.60 8.08 -9.91
CA LEU A 8 -4.92 7.48 -9.76
C LEU A 8 -5.04 6.25 -10.68
N LEU A 9 -5.56 5.13 -10.14
CA LEU A 9 -5.65 3.85 -10.85
C LEU A 9 -6.18 3.93 -12.30
N HIS A 10 -7.18 4.78 -12.55
CA HIS A 10 -7.79 4.90 -13.88
C HIS A 10 -6.89 5.58 -14.92
N ASN A 11 -5.78 6.20 -14.49
CA ASN A 11 -4.77 6.81 -15.36
C ASN A 11 -3.53 5.94 -15.56
N HIS A 12 -3.42 4.81 -14.84
CA HIS A 12 -2.29 3.89 -14.99
C HIS A 12 -2.32 3.18 -16.36
N ARG A 13 -1.13 2.78 -16.82
CA ARG A 13 -0.91 2.03 -18.06
C ARG A 13 -0.18 0.73 -17.79
N ARG A 14 -0.14 -0.17 -18.79
CA ARG A 14 0.43 -1.51 -18.62
C ARG A 14 1.95 -1.48 -18.42
N GLU A 15 2.62 -0.53 -19.04
CA GLU A 15 4.06 -0.30 -18.94
C GLU A 15 4.51 0.29 -17.59
N ASP A 16 3.56 0.70 -16.74
CA ASP A 16 3.86 1.31 -15.46
C ASP A 16 4.23 0.29 -14.38
N LEU A 17 4.82 0.83 -13.32
CA LEU A 17 5.01 0.18 -12.03
C LEU A 17 4.26 1.00 -10.97
N VAL A 18 3.47 0.32 -10.14
CA VAL A 18 2.69 0.95 -9.07
C VAL A 18 3.29 0.56 -7.72
N TYR A 19 3.39 1.54 -6.84
CA TYR A 19 3.80 1.37 -5.45
C TYR A 19 2.66 1.84 -4.54
N THR A 20 2.47 1.19 -3.41
CA THR A 20 1.68 1.79 -2.30
C THR A 20 2.44 2.97 -1.71
N GLY A 21 3.75 2.82 -1.56
CA GLY A 21 4.72 3.86 -1.23
C GLY A 21 6.14 3.39 -1.56
N THR A 22 7.07 4.32 -1.65
CA THR A 22 8.50 4.04 -1.76
C THR A 22 9.17 4.12 -0.39
N HIS A 23 10.49 3.94 -0.35
CA HIS A 23 11.27 4.07 0.88
C HIS A 23 11.30 5.48 1.47
N ASP A 24 11.03 6.51 0.65
CA ASP A 24 10.97 7.92 1.07
C ASP A 24 9.61 8.35 1.61
N ASN A 25 8.58 7.54 1.36
CA ASN A 25 7.24 7.77 1.88
C ASN A 25 7.13 7.29 3.33
N ASP A 26 6.13 7.82 4.05
CA ASP A 26 5.68 7.16 5.27
C ASP A 26 5.04 5.81 4.95
N THR A 27 4.81 4.96 5.95
CA THR A 27 3.98 3.76 5.75
C THR A 27 2.59 4.18 5.32
N THR A 28 1.88 3.33 4.59
CA THR A 28 0.52 3.64 4.13
C THR A 28 -0.41 3.92 5.31
N LEU A 29 -0.26 3.20 6.42
CA LEU A 29 -1.03 3.45 7.64
C LEU A 29 -0.67 4.79 8.28
N GLY A 30 0.63 5.09 8.45
CA GLY A 30 1.12 6.36 8.98
C GLY A 30 0.64 7.55 8.15
N TRP A 31 0.80 7.47 6.83
CA TRP A 31 0.28 8.43 5.87
C TRP A 31 -1.23 8.63 6.03
N TYR A 32 -2.02 7.54 6.04
CA TYR A 32 -3.47 7.62 6.17
C TYR A 32 -3.92 8.31 7.47
N LEU A 33 -3.26 8.01 8.59
CA LEU A 33 -3.56 8.61 9.89
C LEU A 33 -3.22 10.11 9.92
N SER A 34 -2.23 10.54 9.13
CA SER A 34 -1.84 11.95 8.99
C SER A 34 -2.75 12.79 8.07
N LEU A 35 -3.64 12.16 7.29
CA LEU A 35 -4.51 12.86 6.34
C LEU A 35 -5.51 13.78 7.03
N ASP A 36 -5.77 14.93 6.40
CA ASP A 36 -6.94 15.74 6.70
C ASP A 36 -8.25 15.04 6.27
N ASP A 37 -9.37 15.48 6.86
CA ASP A 37 -10.67 14.85 6.64
C ASP A 37 -11.15 14.95 5.18
N HIS A 38 -10.81 16.03 4.49
CA HIS A 38 -11.20 16.22 3.09
C HIS A 38 -10.52 15.18 2.19
N THR A 39 -9.21 14.98 2.38
CA THR A 39 -8.41 14.00 1.63
C THR A 39 -8.80 12.58 1.98
N ARG A 40 -9.05 12.31 3.27
CA ARG A 40 -9.56 11.02 3.75
C ARG A 40 -10.92 10.68 3.12
N HIS A 41 -11.85 11.64 3.07
CA HIS A 41 -13.17 11.43 2.46
C HIS A 41 -13.06 11.19 0.95
N TYR A 42 -12.20 11.94 0.25
CA TYR A 42 -11.94 11.71 -1.17
C TYR A 42 -11.39 10.30 -1.42
N LEU A 43 -10.42 9.86 -0.61
CA LEU A 43 -9.84 8.52 -0.69
C LEU A 43 -10.90 7.44 -0.50
N HIS A 44 -11.73 7.56 0.53
CA HIS A 44 -12.82 6.62 0.80
C HIS A 44 -13.81 6.54 -0.35
N ARG A 45 -14.21 7.68 -0.91
CA ARG A 45 -15.10 7.72 -2.08
C ARG A 45 -14.45 7.09 -3.32
N TYR A 46 -13.17 7.37 -3.56
CA TYR A 46 -12.45 6.84 -4.73
C TYR A 46 -12.28 5.32 -4.66
N LEU A 47 -11.87 4.81 -3.50
CA LEU A 47 -11.65 3.38 -3.25
C LEU A 47 -12.90 2.63 -2.82
N ARG A 48 -14.05 3.32 -2.74
CA ARG A 48 -15.34 2.77 -2.28
C ARG A 48 -15.26 2.13 -0.89
N ILE A 49 -14.41 2.68 -0.03
CA ILE A 49 -14.31 2.28 1.38
C ILE A 49 -15.55 2.81 2.08
N SER A 50 -16.35 1.91 2.65
CA SER A 50 -17.56 2.26 3.38
C SER A 50 -17.26 2.42 4.87
N ASP A 51 -17.93 3.35 5.54
CA ASP A 51 -17.89 3.44 7.01
C ASP A 51 -18.37 2.12 7.62
N GLY A 52 -17.57 1.52 8.51
CA GLY A 52 -17.84 0.21 9.11
C GLY A 52 -17.36 -1.01 8.30
N CYS A 53 -16.61 -0.81 7.20
CA CYS A 53 -15.96 -1.92 6.50
C CYS A 53 -14.85 -2.53 7.37
N LEU A 54 -14.81 -3.86 7.46
CA LEU A 54 -13.82 -4.65 8.23
C LEU A 54 -12.38 -4.55 7.69
N GLN A 55 -12.16 -3.89 6.54
CA GLN A 55 -10.82 -3.74 5.98
C GLN A 55 -10.11 -2.54 6.60
N GLU A 56 -9.37 -2.80 7.67
CA GLU A 56 -8.47 -1.83 8.28
C GLU A 56 -7.35 -1.44 7.29
N MET A 57 -6.97 -0.15 7.31
CA MET A 57 -5.78 0.31 6.59
C MET A 57 -4.55 -0.47 7.07
N PRO A 58 -3.60 -0.80 6.17
CA PRO A 58 -3.39 -0.24 4.83
C PRO A 58 -4.02 -1.03 3.66
N TRP A 59 -4.78 -2.08 3.95
CA TRP A 59 -5.16 -3.06 2.93
C TRP A 59 -5.97 -2.57 1.73
N PRO A 60 -6.90 -1.60 1.85
CA PRO A 60 -7.57 -1.05 0.68
C PRO A 60 -6.61 -0.46 -0.36
N ILE A 61 -5.48 0.11 0.08
CA ILE A 61 -4.45 0.67 -0.80
C ILE A 61 -3.62 -0.44 -1.44
N ILE A 62 -3.29 -1.50 -0.67
CA ILE A 62 -2.62 -2.68 -1.21
C ILE A 62 -3.49 -3.32 -2.29
N GLN A 63 -4.79 -3.49 -2.04
CA GLN A 63 -5.75 -4.01 -3.01
C GLN A 63 -5.82 -3.14 -4.27
N ALA A 64 -5.89 -1.81 -4.11
CA ALA A 64 -5.86 -0.86 -5.22
C ALA A 64 -4.60 -1.02 -6.09
N ALA A 65 -3.41 -1.15 -5.47
CA ALA A 65 -2.17 -1.38 -6.19
C ALA A 65 -2.19 -2.73 -6.96
N LEU A 66 -2.75 -3.78 -6.36
CA LEU A 66 -2.92 -5.07 -7.02
C LEU A 66 -3.99 -5.04 -8.13
N GLU A 67 -5.03 -4.24 -8.02
CA GLU A 67 -6.06 -4.06 -9.05
C GLU A 67 -5.56 -3.27 -10.28
N SER A 68 -4.53 -2.44 -10.10
CA SER A 68 -3.94 -1.62 -11.16
C SER A 68 -3.65 -2.41 -12.44
N VAL A 69 -3.75 -1.76 -13.60
CA VAL A 69 -3.31 -2.34 -14.88
C VAL A 69 -1.78 -2.41 -15.05
N SER A 70 -1.03 -1.79 -14.15
CA SER A 70 0.45 -1.78 -14.14
C SER A 70 1.04 -3.20 -14.17
N ALA A 71 2.07 -3.41 -14.98
CA ALA A 71 2.76 -4.70 -15.10
C ALA A 71 3.33 -5.18 -13.77
N LEU A 72 3.80 -4.24 -12.92
CA LEU A 72 4.37 -4.55 -11.63
C LEU A 72 3.68 -3.74 -10.52
N ALA A 73 3.30 -4.43 -9.45
CA ALA A 73 2.80 -3.82 -8.22
C ALA A 73 3.76 -4.17 -7.09
N ILE A 74 4.25 -3.14 -6.38
CA ILE A 74 5.23 -3.27 -5.31
C ILE A 74 4.66 -2.69 -4.03
N THR A 75 4.75 -3.47 -2.95
CA THR A 75 4.28 -3.07 -1.63
C THR A 75 5.44 -3.23 -0.64
N PRO A 76 5.84 -2.17 0.08
CA PRO A 76 6.82 -2.27 1.15
C PRO A 76 6.38 -3.27 2.23
N MET A 77 7.34 -3.93 2.86
CA MET A 77 7.05 -4.91 3.90
C MET A 77 6.28 -4.30 5.08
N GLN A 78 6.54 -3.04 5.42
CA GLN A 78 5.82 -2.31 6.47
C GLN A 78 4.31 -2.26 6.23
N ASP A 79 3.89 -2.11 4.97
CA ASP A 79 2.48 -2.08 4.60
C ASP A 79 1.85 -3.48 4.72
N LEU A 80 2.57 -4.53 4.29
CA LEU A 80 2.12 -5.92 4.45
C LEU A 80 1.95 -6.33 5.91
N LEU A 81 2.72 -5.71 6.81
CA LEU A 81 2.68 -5.91 8.26
C LEU A 81 1.74 -4.93 8.97
N GLY A 82 1.15 -3.96 8.28
CA GLY A 82 0.24 -2.97 8.86
C GLY A 82 0.88 -2.01 9.87
N LEU A 83 2.17 -1.69 9.71
CA LEU A 83 2.92 -0.86 10.66
C LEU A 83 2.66 0.64 10.47
N GLY A 84 2.76 1.41 11.54
CA GLY A 84 2.60 2.87 11.54
C GLY A 84 3.88 3.63 11.19
N SER A 85 3.87 4.94 11.41
CA SER A 85 5.01 5.84 11.09
C SER A 85 6.29 5.54 11.87
N ASP A 86 6.21 4.76 12.95
CA ASP A 86 7.37 4.24 13.69
C ASP A 86 8.21 3.27 12.85
N ALA A 87 7.62 2.69 11.79
CA ALA A 87 8.31 1.83 10.84
C ALA A 87 8.76 2.56 9.55
N ARG A 88 8.64 3.89 9.48
CA ARG A 88 9.08 4.67 8.31
C ARG A 88 10.56 4.44 8.01
N PHE A 89 10.89 4.19 6.75
CA PHE A 89 12.27 3.86 6.37
C PHE A 89 13.16 5.09 6.19
N ASN A 90 12.69 6.11 5.47
CA ASN A 90 13.42 7.35 5.25
C ASN A 90 12.47 8.57 5.25
N THR A 91 12.96 9.68 5.79
CA THR A 91 12.35 11.00 5.70
C THR A 91 13.32 11.91 4.94
N PRO A 92 13.07 12.20 3.65
CA PRO A 92 13.95 13.05 2.87
C PRO A 92 14.18 14.41 3.53
N GLY A 93 15.43 14.86 3.54
CA GLY A 93 15.81 16.16 4.11
C GLY A 93 16.06 16.17 5.62
N THR A 94 15.91 15.04 6.33
CA THR A 94 16.36 14.91 7.72
C THR A 94 17.68 14.14 7.80
N PRO A 95 18.61 14.53 8.70
CA PRO A 95 19.87 13.81 8.87
C PRO A 95 19.76 12.62 9.83
N GLU A 96 18.72 12.57 10.67
CA GLU A 96 18.57 11.61 11.76
C GLU A 96 17.34 10.71 11.56
N ASN A 97 17.38 9.53 12.21
CA ASN A 97 16.28 8.56 12.27
C ASN A 97 15.84 7.97 10.91
N ASN A 98 16.80 7.78 9.99
CA ASN A 98 16.57 7.20 8.67
C ASN A 98 17.36 5.89 8.50
N TRP A 99 16.86 5.00 7.66
CA TRP A 99 17.50 3.71 7.29
C TRP A 99 17.67 2.75 8.48
N LEU A 100 16.89 2.95 9.55
CA LEU A 100 17.01 2.19 10.80
C LEU A 100 16.01 1.05 10.91
N TRP A 101 14.87 1.13 10.22
CA TRP A 101 13.83 0.11 10.34
C TRP A 101 14.36 -1.25 9.87
N ARG A 102 14.04 -2.28 10.64
CA ARG A 102 14.42 -3.67 10.39
C ARG A 102 13.19 -4.55 10.57
N LEU A 103 13.14 -5.60 9.76
CA LEU A 103 12.16 -6.65 9.93
C LEU A 103 12.36 -7.31 11.28
N SER A 104 11.29 -7.40 12.07
CA SER A 104 11.31 -8.10 13.35
C SER A 104 11.34 -9.61 13.14
N ASP A 105 11.95 -10.35 14.08
CA ASP A 105 12.07 -11.81 14.01
C ASP A 105 10.69 -12.50 14.07
N ASP A 106 9.67 -11.83 14.59
CA ASP A 106 8.29 -12.28 14.65
C ASP A 106 7.46 -11.89 13.41
N ALA A 107 8.05 -11.29 12.37
CA ALA A 107 7.29 -10.82 11.20
C ALA A 107 6.43 -11.90 10.51
N GLN A 108 6.80 -13.17 10.63
CA GLN A 108 5.99 -14.28 10.09
C GLN A 108 4.63 -14.43 10.77
N SER A 109 4.52 -14.09 12.06
CA SER A 109 3.23 -14.13 12.78
C SER A 109 2.37 -12.91 12.47
N LEU A 110 3.00 -11.79 12.09
CA LEU A 110 2.35 -10.53 11.76
C LEU A 110 1.81 -10.49 10.33
N ALA A 111 2.48 -11.17 9.39
CA ALA A 111 2.07 -11.18 7.99
C ALA A 111 0.88 -12.12 7.75
N ASP A 112 -0.22 -11.59 7.20
CA ASP A 112 -1.35 -12.38 6.73
C ASP A 112 -1.06 -12.99 5.35
N VAL A 113 -0.21 -14.02 5.33
CA VAL A 113 0.22 -14.72 4.10
C VAL A 113 -0.97 -15.31 3.34
N ALA A 114 -2.03 -15.73 4.04
CA ALA A 114 -3.22 -16.28 3.41
C ALA A 114 -3.95 -15.21 2.60
N ARG A 115 -4.17 -14.03 3.19
CA ARG A 115 -4.76 -12.88 2.51
C ARG A 115 -3.91 -12.39 1.35
N ILE A 116 -2.59 -12.28 1.52
CA ILE A 116 -1.69 -11.89 0.42
C ILE A 116 -1.85 -12.85 -0.77
N ARG A 117 -1.82 -14.16 -0.51
CA ARG A 117 -1.98 -15.16 -1.57
C ARG A 117 -3.36 -15.10 -2.22
N GLU A 118 -4.42 -14.88 -1.45
CA GLU A 118 -5.78 -14.73 -1.97
C GLU A 118 -5.88 -13.53 -2.92
N LEU A 119 -5.37 -12.36 -2.51
CA LEU A 119 -5.42 -11.14 -3.32
C LEU A 119 -4.56 -11.26 -4.58
N LEU A 120 -3.36 -11.86 -4.48
CA LEU A 120 -2.53 -12.11 -5.65
C LEU A 120 -3.24 -13.02 -6.66
N LYS A 121 -3.96 -14.05 -6.20
CA LYS A 121 -4.77 -14.91 -7.09
C LYS A 121 -5.94 -14.14 -7.70
N LEU A 122 -6.68 -13.40 -6.88
CA LEU A 122 -7.87 -12.64 -7.29
C LEU A 122 -7.55 -11.65 -8.41
N TYR A 123 -6.42 -10.93 -8.29
CA TYR A 123 -6.00 -9.92 -9.27
C TYR A 123 -5.05 -10.46 -10.35
N GLY A 124 -4.87 -11.78 -10.46
CA GLY A 124 -4.05 -12.39 -11.52
C GLY A 124 -2.55 -12.07 -11.43
N ARG A 125 -2.05 -11.87 -10.21
CA ARG A 125 -0.64 -11.54 -9.89
C ARG A 125 0.14 -12.71 -9.28
N CYS A 126 -0.43 -13.92 -9.29
CA CYS A 126 0.32 -15.15 -9.15
C CYS A 126 0.70 -15.67 -10.55
N SER A 127 1.98 -15.95 -10.78
CA SER A 127 2.38 -16.76 -11.92
C SER A 127 1.82 -18.17 -11.77
N ASN A 128 1.36 -18.76 -12.88
CA ASN A 128 0.99 -20.17 -12.97
C ASN A 128 2.28 -21.02 -12.81
N PHE A 129 2.71 -21.26 -11.58
CA PHE A 129 3.77 -22.25 -11.32
C PHE A 129 3.22 -23.68 -11.20
N ASP A 130 1.89 -23.85 -11.28
CA ASP A 130 1.18 -25.13 -11.11
C ASP A 130 0.31 -25.53 -12.33
N GLN A 131 0.76 -25.27 -13.57
CA GLN A 131 0.20 -25.91 -14.78
C GLN A 131 1.28 -26.69 -15.53
#